data_AF-A0A9E2IQD5-F1
#
_entry.id   AF-A0A9E2IQD5-F1
#
_cell.length_a   1.000
_cell.length_b   1.000
_cell.length_c   1.000
_cell.angle_alpha   90.00
_cell.angle_beta   90.00
_cell.angle_gamma   90.00
#
_symmetry.space_group_name_H-M   'P 1'
#
loop_
_entity.id
_entity.type
_entity.pdbx_description
1 polymer ?
#
loop_
_entity_poly.entity_id
_entity_poly.type
_entity_poly.pdbx_seq_one_letter_code
_entity_poly.pdbx_strand_id
1 'polypeptide(L)'
;MGLKNAGCIFLAMIAVSAVDNVVASTTTGVFLWYPDKSAPPSSQDCEALVSRVRPSREKAEAWLWGRMPQEAELEFYHFLSESRMEPTFSAEGDYDTGELRLGSSVGDETAFDMIPDDHPSDTIKGSMIAPTESSVVTVILRNVPTTDAPVDRVIYYCRFTDDETEA
;
A
#
# COMPACT_ATOMS: atom_id res chain seq x y z
N MET A 1 -47.11 -22.35 52.65
CA MET A 1 -48.04 -21.27 52.26
C MET A 1 -47.58 -20.02 52.99
N GLY A 2 -47.10 -18.93 52.42
CA GLY A 2 -46.95 -18.42 51.07
C GLY A 2 -46.38 -16.98 51.22
N LEU A 3 -45.92 -16.39 50.12
CA LEU A 3 -45.29 -15.08 49.94
C LEU A 3 -43.80 -14.96 50.32
N LYS A 4 -42.96 -14.67 49.32
CA LYS A 4 -42.51 -13.28 49.08
C LYS A 4 -41.90 -13.12 47.68
N ASN A 5 -42.35 -12.06 47.01
CA ASN A 5 -41.80 -11.50 45.78
C ASN A 5 -40.31 -11.22 45.89
N ALA A 6 -39.57 -11.49 44.82
CA ALA A 6 -38.42 -10.70 44.43
C ALA A 6 -38.30 -10.76 42.90
N GLY A 7 -38.86 -9.74 42.24
CA GLY A 7 -38.57 -9.47 40.84
C GLY A 7 -37.13 -9.00 40.73
N CYS A 8 -36.29 -9.77 40.03
CA CYS A 8 -34.99 -9.32 39.60
C CYS A 8 -35.11 -8.84 38.15
N ILE A 9 -35.17 -7.53 38.01
CA ILE A 9 -34.99 -6.82 36.75
C ILE A 9 -33.56 -7.10 36.28
N PHE A 10 -33.40 -7.87 35.21
CA PHE A 10 -32.13 -7.99 34.50
C PHE A 10 -31.94 -6.73 33.65
N LEU A 11 -31.19 -5.77 34.18
CA LEU A 11 -30.61 -4.68 33.38
C LEU A 11 -29.49 -5.28 32.53
N ALA A 12 -29.79 -5.58 31.27
CA ALA A 12 -28.77 -5.90 30.28
C ALA A 12 -28.03 -4.60 29.93
N MET A 13 -26.85 -4.40 30.51
CA MET A 13 -25.89 -3.40 30.03
C MET A 13 -25.42 -3.84 28.64
N ILE A 14 -25.92 -3.18 27.60
CA ILE A 14 -25.35 -3.26 26.26
C ILE A 14 -24.07 -2.43 26.29
N ALA A 15 -22.94 -3.06 26.54
CA ALA A 15 -21.65 -2.47 26.24
C ALA A 15 -21.48 -2.46 24.71
N VAL A 16 -21.81 -1.34 24.08
CA VAL A 16 -21.37 -1.08 22.70
C VAL A 16 -19.91 -0.69 22.77
N SER A 17 -19.02 -1.70 22.72
CA SER A 17 -17.63 -1.47 22.33
C SER A 17 -17.64 -1.18 20.83
N ALA A 18 -17.77 0.10 20.48
CA ALA A 18 -17.39 0.60 19.17
C ALA A 18 -15.86 0.49 19.09
N VAL A 19 -15.37 -0.67 18.67
CA VAL A 19 -14.03 -0.79 18.10
C VAL A 19 -14.19 -0.32 16.67
N ASP A 20 -14.14 0.99 16.46
CA ASP A 20 -13.76 1.51 15.16
C ASP A 20 -12.27 1.17 15.00
N ASN A 21 -11.99 -0.08 14.65
CA ASN A 21 -10.77 -0.41 13.96
C ASN A 21 -10.90 0.29 12.60
N VAL A 22 -10.46 1.54 12.55
CA VAL A 22 -9.96 2.12 11.30
C VAL A 22 -8.76 1.26 10.95
N VAL A 23 -9.02 0.12 10.30
CA VAL A 23 -8.01 -0.63 9.59
C VAL A 23 -7.53 0.37 8.54
N ALA A 24 -6.38 1.01 8.78
CA ALA A 24 -5.67 1.70 7.72
C ALA A 24 -5.68 0.74 6.54
N SER A 25 -6.30 1.15 5.43
CA SER A 25 -6.48 0.28 4.28
C SER A 25 -5.11 -0.31 3.97
N THR A 26 -4.97 -1.64 4.03
CA THR A 26 -3.69 -2.35 3.90
C THR A 26 -3.01 -2.12 2.56
N THR A 27 -3.71 -1.43 1.66
CA THR A 27 -3.36 -1.05 0.30
C THR A 27 -2.80 0.38 0.17
N THR A 28 -3.00 1.25 1.16
CA THR A 28 -2.44 2.61 1.21
C THR A 28 -1.25 2.67 2.15
N GLY A 29 -0.27 3.53 1.85
CA GLY A 29 0.93 3.67 2.67
C GLY A 29 2.15 4.04 1.84
N VAL A 30 3.32 3.86 2.46
CA VAL A 30 4.62 3.98 1.80
C VAL A 30 5.26 2.60 1.80
N PHE A 31 5.71 2.16 0.64
CA PHE A 31 6.27 0.83 0.46
C PHE A 31 7.66 0.91 -0.17
N LEU A 32 8.55 -0.01 0.23
CA LEU A 32 9.90 -0.11 -0.32
C LEU A 32 9.86 -0.94 -1.60
N TRP A 33 10.40 -0.44 -2.70
CA TRP A 33 10.48 -1.19 -3.95
C TRP A 33 11.38 -2.43 -3.83
N TYR A 34 10.88 -3.57 -4.31
CA TYR A 34 11.65 -4.80 -4.39
C TYR A 34 12.33 -4.90 -5.78
N PRO A 35 13.68 -4.91 -5.86
CA PRO A 35 14.40 -4.70 -7.11
C PRO A 35 14.48 -5.92 -8.03
N ASP A 36 14.37 -7.13 -7.49
CA ASP A 36 14.52 -8.36 -8.27
C ASP A 36 13.21 -8.71 -8.99
N LYS A 37 13.31 -8.89 -10.31
CA LYS A 37 12.19 -9.16 -11.21
C LYS A 37 12.16 -10.61 -11.71
N SER A 38 13.10 -11.46 -11.27
CA SER A 38 13.20 -12.84 -11.73
C SER A 38 12.10 -13.76 -11.19
N ALA A 39 11.56 -13.43 -10.00
CA ALA A 39 10.44 -14.12 -9.37
C ALA A 39 9.69 -13.17 -8.40
N PRO A 40 8.41 -13.44 -8.07
CA PRO A 40 7.73 -12.76 -6.98
C PRO A 40 8.46 -12.99 -5.63
N PRO A 41 8.67 -11.95 -4.80
CA PRO A 41 9.31 -12.12 -3.49
C PRO A 41 8.41 -12.88 -2.52
N SER A 42 9.03 -13.57 -1.57
CA SER A 42 8.37 -14.05 -0.35
C SER A 42 8.38 -12.96 0.75
N SER A 43 7.59 -13.15 1.81
CA SER A 43 7.66 -12.27 2.99
C SER A 43 9.06 -12.23 3.59
N GLN A 44 9.79 -13.36 3.60
CA GLN A 44 11.15 -13.43 4.11
C GLN A 44 12.13 -12.60 3.27
N ASP A 45 11.97 -12.58 1.94
CA ASP A 45 12.79 -11.75 1.05
C ASP A 45 12.54 -10.26 1.35
N CYS A 46 11.29 -9.89 1.59
CA CYS A 46 10.94 -8.52 1.97
C CYS A 46 11.48 -8.13 3.34
N GLU A 47 11.37 -9.00 4.34
CA GLU A 47 11.93 -8.77 5.68
C GLU A 47 13.45 -8.60 5.63
N ALA A 48 14.14 -9.43 4.84
CA ALA A 48 15.58 -9.32 4.63
C ALA A 48 15.96 -8.00 3.93
N LEU A 49 15.19 -7.59 2.92
CA LEU A 49 15.40 -6.32 2.24
C LEU A 49 15.20 -5.13 3.19
N VAL A 50 14.09 -5.10 3.93
CA VAL A 50 13.76 -4.06 4.91
C VAL A 50 14.82 -3.99 6.00
N SER A 51 15.28 -5.13 6.53
CA SER A 51 16.34 -5.17 7.55
C SER A 51 17.67 -4.60 7.05
N ARG A 52 18.01 -4.82 5.77
CA ARG A 52 19.23 -4.32 5.15
C ARG A 52 19.15 -2.82 4.87
N VAL A 53 18.07 -2.39 4.23
CA VAL A 53 17.86 -1.02 3.76
C VAL A 53 17.52 -0.07 4.92
N ARG A 54 16.81 -0.59 5.93
CA ARG A 54 16.24 0.18 7.04
C ARG A 54 15.46 1.39 6.53
N PRO A 55 14.41 1.16 5.72
CA PRO A 55 13.59 2.23 5.20
C PRO A 55 12.90 2.99 6.34
N SER A 56 12.60 4.25 6.12
CA SER A 56 11.74 5.05 6.99
C SER A 56 10.91 5.99 6.13
N ARG A 57 9.82 6.53 6.70
CA ARG A 57 9.01 7.51 5.98
C ARG A 57 9.82 8.78 5.68
N GLU A 58 10.66 9.22 6.61
CA GLU A 58 11.53 10.37 6.41
C GLU A 58 12.45 10.19 5.20
N LYS A 59 13.08 9.02 5.05
CA LYS A 59 13.91 8.71 3.89
C LYS A 59 13.09 8.72 2.60
N ALA A 60 11.93 8.06 2.61
CA ALA A 60 11.05 8.01 1.44
C ALA A 60 10.64 9.42 0.98
N GLU A 61 10.27 10.30 1.92
CA GLU A 61 9.93 11.69 1.62
C GLU A 61 11.17 12.49 1.19
N ALA A 62 12.36 12.20 1.72
CA ALA A 62 13.58 12.81 1.23
C ALA A 62 13.85 12.41 -0.23
N TRP A 63 13.63 11.15 -0.62
CA TRP A 63 13.72 10.70 -2.01
C TRP A 63 12.67 11.38 -2.89
N LEU A 64 11.41 11.40 -2.45
CA LEU A 64 10.30 12.01 -3.20
C LEU A 64 10.57 13.48 -3.55
N TRP A 65 11.14 14.23 -2.61
CA TRP A 65 11.41 15.65 -2.79
C TRP A 65 12.82 15.97 -3.31
N GLY A 66 13.61 14.95 -3.70
CA GLY A 66 14.97 15.16 -4.22
C GLY A 66 15.95 15.72 -3.17
N ARG A 67 15.73 15.43 -1.89
CA ARG A 67 16.53 15.91 -0.75
C ARG A 67 17.59 14.92 -0.28
N MET A 68 17.63 13.72 -0.86
CA MET A 68 18.62 12.70 -0.49
C MET A 68 20.04 13.10 -0.91
N PRO A 69 21.06 12.87 -0.05
CA PRO A 69 22.45 13.11 -0.40
C PRO A 69 22.89 12.30 -1.64
N GLN A 70 23.82 12.84 -2.44
CA GLN A 70 24.30 12.18 -3.66
C GLN A 70 25.01 10.85 -3.38
N GLU A 71 25.68 10.75 -2.24
CA GLU A 71 26.38 9.56 -1.76
C GLU A 71 25.49 8.51 -1.08
N ALA A 72 24.18 8.76 -0.98
CA ALA A 72 23.25 7.78 -0.42
C ALA A 72 23.17 6.53 -1.32
N GLU A 73 23.04 5.36 -0.70
CA GLU A 73 22.78 4.12 -1.44
C GLU A 73 21.39 4.19 -2.10
N LEU A 74 21.30 3.77 -3.36
CA LEU A 74 20.05 3.87 -4.12
C LEU A 74 18.99 2.93 -3.53
N GLU A 75 17.87 3.53 -3.14
CA GLU A 75 16.66 2.86 -2.69
C GLU A 75 15.46 3.63 -3.26
N PHE A 76 14.34 2.92 -3.48
CA PHE A 76 13.18 3.49 -4.15
C PHE A 76 11.90 3.12 -3.42
N TYR A 77 10.94 4.03 -3.42
CA TYR A 77 9.71 3.92 -2.65
C TYR A 77 8.49 4.13 -3.53
N HIS A 78 7.34 3.74 -2.99
CA HIS A 78 6.05 3.97 -3.61
C HIS A 78 5.04 4.48 -2.59
N PHE A 79 4.52 5.68 -2.85
CA PHE A 79 3.48 6.31 -2.07
C PHE A 79 2.12 6.00 -2.70
N LEU A 80 1.27 5.33 -1.94
CA LEU A 80 -0.10 5.02 -2.31
C LEU A 80 -1.07 5.66 -1.34
N SER A 81 -1.95 6.48 -1.90
CA SER A 81 -3.05 7.11 -1.19
C SER A 81 -4.38 6.74 -1.85
N GLU A 82 -5.49 7.15 -1.26
CA GLU A 82 -6.83 6.90 -1.82
C GLU A 82 -7.01 7.49 -3.23
N SER A 83 -6.25 8.52 -3.59
CA SER A 83 -6.44 9.27 -4.83
C SER A 83 -5.18 9.43 -5.67
N ARG A 84 -4.04 8.86 -5.27
CA ARG A 84 -2.76 9.08 -5.96
C ARG A 84 -1.78 7.92 -5.79
N MET A 85 -1.09 7.63 -6.88
CA MET A 85 0.05 6.73 -6.99
C MET A 85 1.30 7.57 -7.30
N GLU A 86 2.36 7.42 -6.51
CA GLU A 86 3.58 8.23 -6.66
C GLU A 86 4.84 7.42 -6.26
N PRO A 87 5.54 6.80 -7.22
CA PRO A 87 6.85 6.22 -6.99
C PRO A 87 7.95 7.29 -6.87
N THR A 88 9.01 7.02 -6.10
CA THR A 88 10.24 7.84 -6.10
C THR A 88 11.21 7.46 -7.21
N PHE A 89 10.77 6.56 -8.09
CA PHE A 89 11.45 6.14 -9.29
C PHE A 89 10.41 6.23 -10.40
N SER A 90 10.58 7.20 -11.28
CA SER A 90 9.85 7.24 -12.53
C SER A 90 10.72 7.94 -13.54
N ALA A 91 10.67 7.48 -14.78
CA ALA A 91 11.24 8.22 -15.89
C ALA A 91 10.18 9.20 -16.40
N GLU A 92 10.58 10.41 -16.77
CA GLU A 92 9.71 11.37 -17.45
C GLU A 92 8.97 10.68 -18.61
N GLY A 93 7.63 10.78 -18.61
CA GLY A 93 6.77 10.16 -19.61
C GLY A 93 6.34 8.72 -19.33
N ASP A 94 6.54 8.17 -18.13
CA ASP A 94 6.06 6.83 -17.77
C ASP A 94 4.61 6.81 -17.22
N TYR A 95 4.05 5.61 -17.08
CA TYR A 95 2.66 5.34 -16.71
C TYR A 95 2.54 4.79 -15.28
N ASP A 96 3.37 5.24 -14.35
CA ASP A 96 3.45 4.72 -12.98
C ASP A 96 3.16 5.77 -11.88
N THR A 97 2.97 7.04 -12.28
CA THR A 97 2.58 8.15 -11.42
C THR A 97 1.26 8.75 -11.90
N GLY A 98 0.31 9.00 -10.99
CA GLY A 98 -0.94 9.64 -11.40
C GLY A 98 -2.08 9.64 -10.38
N GLU A 99 -3.21 10.19 -10.79
CA GLU A 99 -4.48 10.13 -10.05
C GLU A 99 -4.97 8.68 -9.99
N LEU A 100 -5.37 8.22 -8.80
CA LEU A 100 -6.02 6.94 -8.58
C LEU A 100 -7.51 7.10 -8.32
N ARG A 101 -8.29 6.17 -8.87
CA ARG A 101 -9.68 5.94 -8.54
C ARG A 101 -9.83 4.50 -8.08
N LEU A 102 -9.90 4.31 -6.77
CA LEU A 102 -10.07 2.98 -6.20
C LEU A 102 -11.44 2.42 -6.56
N GLY A 103 -11.45 1.16 -6.98
CA GLY A 103 -12.63 0.37 -7.26
C GLY A 103 -13.00 -0.53 -6.08
N SER A 104 -13.75 -1.59 -6.38
CA SER A 104 -14.12 -2.60 -5.39
C SER A 104 -12.93 -3.44 -4.95
N SER A 105 -12.91 -3.79 -3.66
CA SER A 105 -12.00 -4.80 -3.10
C SER A 105 -12.69 -6.17 -3.03
N VAL A 106 -11.96 -7.23 -3.38
CA VAL A 106 -12.38 -8.63 -3.24
C VAL A 106 -11.24 -9.41 -2.61
N GLY A 107 -11.42 -9.85 -1.36
CA GLY A 107 -10.32 -10.44 -0.59
C GLY A 107 -9.21 -9.42 -0.36
N ASP A 108 -7.97 -9.82 -0.66
CA ASP A 108 -6.76 -8.98 -0.51
C ASP A 108 -6.47 -8.10 -1.73
N GLU A 109 -7.31 -8.15 -2.77
CA GLU A 109 -7.14 -7.41 -4.01
C GLU A 109 -8.09 -6.20 -4.08
N THR A 110 -7.54 -5.02 -4.35
CA THR A 110 -8.29 -3.79 -4.63
C THR A 110 -8.03 -3.36 -6.07
N ALA A 111 -9.08 -3.33 -6.88
CA ALA A 111 -9.00 -2.82 -8.25
C ALA A 111 -8.87 -1.29 -8.24
N PHE A 112 -8.25 -0.73 -9.27
CA PHE A 112 -8.21 0.72 -9.48
C PHE A 112 -8.15 1.09 -10.96
N ASP A 113 -8.54 2.32 -11.26
CA ASP A 113 -8.21 3.01 -12.50
C ASP A 113 -7.20 4.12 -12.17
N MET A 114 -6.15 4.25 -12.97
CA MET A 114 -5.13 5.29 -12.83
C MET A 114 -5.09 6.17 -14.07
N ILE A 115 -5.05 7.49 -13.86
CA ILE A 115 -4.83 8.47 -14.92
C ILE A 115 -3.39 8.98 -14.75
N PRO A 116 -2.46 8.60 -15.64
CA PRO A 116 -1.07 9.04 -15.55
C PRO A 116 -0.95 10.56 -15.69
N ASP A 117 -0.07 11.18 -14.90
CA ASP A 117 0.12 12.63 -14.92
C ASP A 117 0.63 13.12 -16.30
N ASP A 118 1.55 12.39 -16.92
CA ASP A 118 2.13 12.74 -18.23
C ASP A 118 1.24 12.32 -19.42
N HIS A 119 0.23 11.48 -19.18
CA HIS A 119 -0.70 10.97 -20.22
C HIS A 119 -2.17 11.06 -19.75
N PRO A 120 -2.70 12.27 -19.51
CA PRO A 120 -4.00 12.45 -18.85
C PRO A 120 -5.21 12.04 -19.71
N SER A 121 -5.01 11.75 -21.00
CA SER A 121 -6.04 11.17 -21.88
C SER A 121 -6.23 9.68 -21.67
N ASP A 122 -5.28 9.02 -21.02
CA ASP A 122 -5.23 7.57 -20.90
C ASP A 122 -5.76 7.14 -19.54
N THR A 123 -6.24 5.90 -19.49
CA THR A 123 -6.66 5.28 -18.23
C THR A 123 -6.08 3.89 -18.16
N ILE A 124 -5.18 3.70 -17.20
CA ILE A 124 -4.56 2.41 -16.93
C ILE A 124 -5.37 1.70 -15.87
N LYS A 125 -5.90 0.52 -16.21
CA LYS A 125 -6.58 -0.34 -15.24
C LYS A 125 -5.54 -1.09 -14.45
N GLY A 126 -5.76 -1.26 -13.16
CA GLY A 126 -4.83 -1.98 -12.31
C GLY A 126 -5.47 -2.67 -11.13
N SER A 127 -4.65 -3.33 -10.35
CA SER A 127 -5.02 -3.81 -9.03
C SER A 127 -3.83 -3.82 -8.09
N MET A 128 -4.14 -3.65 -6.81
CA MET A 128 -3.19 -3.79 -5.71
C MET A 128 -3.56 -5.03 -4.93
N ILE A 129 -2.60 -5.92 -4.71
CA ILE A 129 -2.77 -7.14 -3.92
C ILE A 129 -1.93 -6.97 -2.66
N ALA A 130 -2.59 -6.96 -1.51
CA ALA A 130 -1.99 -6.52 -0.26
C ALA A 130 -2.45 -7.39 0.92
N PRO A 131 -2.08 -8.69 0.96
CA PRO A 131 -2.56 -9.61 2.00
C PRO A 131 -2.08 -9.20 3.40
N THR A 132 -2.96 -9.25 4.39
CA THR A 132 -2.65 -8.78 5.76
C THR A 132 -1.50 -9.57 6.40
N GLU A 133 -1.43 -10.88 6.13
CA GLU A 133 -0.42 -11.80 6.68
C GLU A 133 0.89 -11.85 5.87
N SER A 134 1.10 -10.89 4.97
CA SER A 134 2.25 -10.85 4.06
C SER A 134 3.00 -9.53 4.18
N SER A 135 4.33 -9.56 4.07
CA SER A 135 5.15 -8.35 3.93
C SER A 135 5.18 -7.84 2.49
N VAL A 136 4.61 -8.59 1.54
CA VAL A 136 4.63 -8.29 0.10
C VAL A 136 3.35 -7.55 -0.30
N VAL A 137 3.53 -6.44 -1.02
CA VAL A 137 2.47 -5.73 -1.75
C VAL A 137 2.78 -5.82 -3.24
N THR A 138 1.78 -6.14 -4.04
CA THR A 138 1.90 -6.21 -5.50
C THR A 138 1.04 -5.14 -6.14
N VAL A 139 1.61 -4.38 -7.06
CA VAL A 139 0.86 -3.47 -7.95
C VAL A 139 0.91 -4.02 -9.36
N ILE A 140 -0.26 -4.16 -9.97
CA ILE A 140 -0.41 -4.61 -11.34
C ILE A 140 -1.00 -3.45 -12.14
N LEU A 141 -0.29 -3.01 -13.17
CA LEU A 141 -0.75 -2.06 -14.18
C LEU A 141 -1.00 -2.83 -15.47
N ARG A 142 -2.21 -2.78 -16.01
CA ARG A 142 -2.61 -3.60 -17.17
C ARG A 142 -2.55 -2.80 -18.46
N ASN A 143 -2.08 -3.45 -19.52
CA ASN A 143 -1.98 -2.86 -20.87
C ASN A 143 -1.27 -1.50 -20.89
N VAL A 144 -0.17 -1.37 -20.15
CA VAL A 144 0.63 -0.15 -20.14
C VAL A 144 1.23 0.05 -21.53
N PRO A 145 1.02 1.21 -22.17
CA PRO A 145 1.60 1.50 -23.48
C PRO A 145 3.13 1.41 -23.48
N THR A 146 3.69 0.84 -24.54
CA THR A 146 5.13 0.85 -24.83
C THR A 146 5.35 1.11 -26.32
N THR A 147 6.60 1.24 -26.76
CA THR A 147 6.94 1.46 -28.17
C THR A 147 6.53 0.30 -29.08
N ASP A 148 6.53 -0.92 -28.56
CA ASP A 148 6.30 -2.13 -29.36
C ASP A 148 4.84 -2.60 -29.26
N ALA A 149 4.37 -2.85 -28.04
CA ALA A 149 3.01 -3.29 -27.75
C ALA A 149 2.64 -2.99 -26.29
N PRO A 150 1.35 -2.82 -25.96
CA PRO A 150 0.93 -2.74 -24.57
C PRO A 150 1.33 -3.99 -23.78
N VAL A 151 1.82 -3.80 -22.56
CA VAL A 151 2.24 -4.89 -21.67
C VAL A 151 1.68 -4.70 -20.27
N ASP A 152 1.42 -5.80 -19.58
CA ASP A 152 1.15 -5.75 -18.15
C ASP A 152 2.47 -5.54 -17.40
N ARG A 153 2.45 -4.64 -16.42
CA ARG A 153 3.56 -4.41 -15.49
C ARG A 153 3.16 -4.89 -14.12
N VAL A 154 3.96 -5.80 -13.57
CA VAL A 154 3.82 -6.28 -12.19
C VAL A 154 5.00 -5.77 -11.40
N ILE A 155 4.72 -5.05 -10.32
CA ILE A 155 5.71 -4.44 -9.46
C ILE A 155 5.50 -4.93 -8.03
N TYR A 156 6.59 -5.33 -7.39
CA TYR A 156 6.58 -5.82 -6.03
C TYR A 156 7.17 -4.78 -5.08
N TYR A 157 6.53 -4.65 -3.93
CA TYR A 157 6.96 -3.78 -2.86
C TYR A 157 6.93 -4.53 -1.54
N CYS A 158 7.73 -4.06 -0.60
CA CYS A 158 7.84 -4.56 0.75
C CYS A 158 7.23 -3.55 1.72
N ARG A 159 6.34 -4.03 2.58
CA ARG A 159 5.86 -3.28 3.73
C ARG A 159 7.00 -3.09 4.71
N PHE A 160 7.04 -1.91 5.31
CA PHE A 160 7.87 -1.64 6.47
C PHE A 160 7.05 -0.81 7.45
N THR A 161 7.25 -1.05 8.73
CA THR A 161 6.73 -0.18 9.78
C THR A 161 7.68 1.00 9.93
N ASP A 162 7.11 2.19 10.04
CA ASP A 162 7.87 3.35 10.48
C ASP A 162 7.98 3.22 12.00
N ASP A 163 9.09 2.65 12.49
CA ASP A 163 9.31 2.41 13.93
C ASP A 163 9.49 3.73 14.74
N GLU A 164 9.03 4.88 14.22
CA GLU A 164 9.02 6.18 14.90
C GLU A 164 7.65 6.56 15.49
N THR A 165 6.74 5.60 15.65
CA THR A 165 5.57 5.78 16.51
C THR A 165 5.65 4.79 17.66
N GLU A 166 6.38 5.17 18.72
CA GLU A 166 6.20 4.81 20.14
C GLU A 166 7.40 5.39 20.93
N ALA A 167 7.32 6.67 21.31
CA ALA A 167 8.02 7.26 22.47
C ALA A 167 7.33 8.54 22.94
#